data_AF-A0A2H0LRN5-F1
#
_entry.id   AF-A0A2H0LRN5-F1
#
_cell.length_a   1.000
_cell.length_b   1.000
_cell.length_c   1.000
_cell.angle_alpha   90.00
_cell.angle_beta   90.00
_cell.angle_gamma   90.00
#
_symmetry.space_group_name_H-M   'P 1'
#
loop_
_entity.id
_entity.type
_entity.pdbx_description
1 polymer ?
#
loop_
_entity_poly.entity_id
_entity_poly.type
_entity_poly.pdbx_seq_one_letter_code
_entity_poly.pdbx_strand_id
1 'polypeptide(L)'
;MLLRRKFLLTICLTLACSFQTKADNTGMPSAPAASTANHPAPSPKIQNDDCFLCHDTMHAEKFSRSAHGGHLCTSCHSDIHEIPHEDKLVPVKCGECHRLESDIYTASDHGIALKSGLPAAACLDCHGEPHQILGSRREDSPVNRVNIAETCAKCHEDEKKWHLLICLRKHL
;
A
#
# COMPACT_ATOMS: atom_id res chain seq x y z
N MET A 1 -46.74 -13.85 63.92
CA MET A 1 -47.84 -12.94 63.53
C MET A 1 -47.33 -12.11 62.36
N LEU A 2 -47.70 -12.43 61.11
CA LEU A 2 -48.88 -11.88 60.40
C LEU A 2 -48.60 -10.37 60.14
N LEU A 3 -48.62 -9.79 58.93
CA LEU A 3 -49.50 -10.07 57.80
C LEU A 3 -49.15 -9.17 56.57
N ARG A 4 -49.13 -9.75 55.37
CA ARG A 4 -49.66 -9.28 54.05
C ARG A 4 -49.11 -7.99 53.39
N ARG A 5 -48.55 -8.03 52.17
CA ARG A 5 -49.15 -8.30 50.82
C ARG A 5 -50.25 -7.31 50.40
N LYS A 6 -50.01 -6.59 49.29
CA LYS A 6 -50.90 -6.26 48.12
C LYS A 6 -50.20 -5.14 47.31
N PHE A 7 -49.54 -5.32 46.16
CA PHE A 7 -49.85 -5.99 44.87
C PHE A 7 -50.78 -5.16 43.96
N LEU A 8 -50.33 -5.00 42.70
CA LEU A 8 -51.00 -4.49 41.48
C LEU A 8 -51.09 -2.94 41.37
N LEU A 9 -50.84 -2.27 40.24
CA LEU A 9 -51.09 -2.67 38.84
C LEU A 9 -50.37 -1.71 37.83
N THR A 10 -49.92 -2.28 36.70
CA THR A 10 -49.97 -1.77 35.30
C THR A 10 -49.13 -0.61 34.73
N ILE A 11 -48.37 -0.98 33.67
CA ILE A 11 -48.27 -0.40 32.30
C ILE A 11 -47.13 0.59 31.98
N CYS A 12 -46.12 0.08 31.26
CA CYS A 12 -45.60 0.54 29.94
C CYS A 12 -44.35 -0.31 29.65
N LEU A 13 -44.37 -1.41 28.91
CA LEU A 13 -44.53 -1.54 27.46
C LEU A 13 -43.84 -0.43 26.66
N THR A 14 -42.55 -0.58 26.36
CA THR A 14 -42.05 -0.91 25.01
C THR A 14 -40.56 -0.57 24.82
N LEU A 15 -39.86 -1.56 24.24
CA LEU A 15 -38.81 -1.43 23.22
C LEU A 15 -37.35 -1.08 23.55
N ALA A 16 -36.50 -1.90 22.93
CA ALA A 16 -35.09 -1.74 22.59
C ALA A 16 -34.08 -2.02 23.73
N CYS A 17 -33.05 -2.85 23.58
CA CYS A 17 -32.42 -3.42 22.39
C CYS A 17 -31.64 -4.67 22.81
N SER A 18 -31.90 -5.82 22.17
CA SER A 18 -31.05 -7.01 22.29
C SER A 18 -29.76 -6.76 21.51
N PHE A 19 -28.62 -6.69 22.20
CA PHE A 19 -27.30 -6.74 21.59
C PHE A 19 -27.02 -8.18 21.12
N GLN A 20 -27.23 -8.43 19.82
CA GLN A 20 -26.73 -9.64 19.16
C GLN A 20 -25.42 -9.29 18.45
N THR A 21 -24.30 -9.82 18.94
CA THR A 21 -23.03 -9.79 18.21
C THR A 21 -23.11 -10.78 17.05
N LYS A 22 -23.17 -10.27 15.82
CA LYS A 22 -22.90 -11.06 14.63
C LYS A 22 -21.55 -10.62 14.08
N ALA A 23 -20.60 -11.55 14.13
CA ALA A 23 -19.39 -11.49 13.34
C ALA A 23 -19.74 -12.11 11.98
N ASP A 24 -19.88 -11.26 10.97
CA ASP A 24 -20.02 -11.62 9.57
C ASP A 24 -18.84 -11.04 8.79
N ASN A 25 -17.77 -11.83 8.83
CA ASN A 25 -16.77 -11.97 7.77
C ASN A 25 -17.46 -12.36 6.45
N THR A 26 -18.04 -11.38 5.79
CA THR A 26 -18.54 -11.50 4.41
C THR A 26 -17.65 -10.65 3.50
N GLY A 27 -17.27 -11.26 2.38
CA GLY A 27 -16.28 -10.73 1.44
C GLY A 27 -16.62 -9.33 0.97
N MET A 28 -15.56 -8.55 0.78
CA MET A 28 -15.63 -7.25 0.13
C MET A 28 -16.28 -7.44 -1.25
N PRO A 29 -17.47 -6.87 -1.52
CA PRO A 29 -17.99 -6.85 -2.87
C PRO A 29 -17.06 -5.98 -3.71
N SER A 30 -16.63 -6.53 -4.84
CA SER A 30 -15.96 -5.79 -5.91
C SER A 30 -16.77 -4.53 -6.19
N ALA A 31 -16.16 -3.36 -5.97
CA ALA A 31 -16.81 -2.09 -6.26
C ALA A 31 -17.20 -2.07 -7.75
N PRO A 32 -18.42 -1.62 -8.10
CA PRO A 32 -18.77 -1.37 -9.48
C PRO A 32 -17.88 -0.24 -10.00
N ALA A 33 -17.31 -0.43 -11.18
CA ALA A 33 -16.59 0.60 -11.90
C ALA A 33 -17.53 1.79 -12.14
N ALA A 34 -17.38 2.84 -11.34
CA ALA A 34 -17.97 4.14 -11.57
C ALA A 34 -16.96 5.20 -11.13
N SER A 35 -16.01 5.48 -12.01
CA SER A 35 -15.24 6.72 -11.98
C SER A 35 -15.57 7.49 -13.24
N THR A 36 -16.38 8.53 -13.11
CA THR A 36 -16.55 9.60 -14.11
C THR A 36 -15.33 10.53 -14.06
N ALA A 37 -14.14 9.96 -14.24
CA ALA A 37 -12.95 10.72 -14.58
C ALA A 37 -12.88 10.82 -16.10
N ASN A 38 -12.84 12.05 -16.62
CA ASN A 38 -12.45 12.36 -17.99
C ASN A 38 -10.96 12.02 -18.20
N HIS A 39 -10.63 10.73 -18.16
CA HIS A 39 -9.39 10.22 -18.72
C HIS A 39 -9.73 9.64 -20.09
N PRO A 40 -9.13 10.12 -21.19
CA PRO A 40 -9.30 9.50 -22.48
C PRO A 40 -8.92 8.01 -22.36
N ALA A 41 -9.76 7.14 -22.91
CA ALA A 41 -9.47 5.72 -23.02
C ALA A 41 -8.06 5.53 -23.63
N PRO A 42 -7.24 4.60 -23.12
CA PRO A 42 -5.88 4.43 -23.59
C PRO A 42 -5.89 4.11 -25.10
N SER A 43 -5.13 4.90 -25.85
CA SER A 43 -4.84 4.70 -27.27
C SER A 43 -4.26 3.30 -27.50
N PRO A 44 -4.68 2.55 -28.54
CA PRO A 44 -4.41 1.12 -28.66
C PRO A 44 -3.03 0.86 -29.29
N LYS A 45 -1.92 1.13 -28.59
CA LYS A 45 -0.60 0.92 -29.21
C LYS A 45 0.33 -0.10 -28.56
N ILE A 46 0.30 -0.31 -27.24
CA ILE A 46 1.16 -1.31 -26.57
C ILE A 46 0.40 -1.91 -25.39
N GLN A 47 0.17 -3.22 -25.40
CA GLN A 47 -0.43 -4.01 -24.34
C GLN A 47 0.63 -4.73 -23.51
N ASN A 48 0.25 -5.26 -22.33
CA ASN A 48 1.18 -6.03 -21.49
C ASN A 48 1.70 -7.28 -22.21
N ASP A 49 0.86 -7.92 -23.03
CA ASP A 49 1.23 -9.09 -23.82
C ASP A 49 2.36 -8.79 -24.81
N ASP A 50 2.40 -7.58 -25.37
CA ASP A 50 3.48 -7.14 -26.27
C ASP A 50 4.82 -7.05 -25.53
N CYS A 51 4.80 -6.65 -24.25
CA CYS A 51 5.99 -6.59 -23.40
C CYS A 51 6.51 -7.99 -23.06
N PHE A 52 5.62 -8.94 -22.77
CA PHE A 52 6.00 -10.31 -22.40
C PHE A 52 6.66 -11.10 -23.53
N LEU A 53 6.55 -10.66 -24.78
CA LEU A 53 7.26 -11.27 -25.92
C LEU A 53 8.78 -11.17 -25.79
N CYS A 54 9.28 -10.10 -25.16
CA CYS A 54 10.72 -9.88 -24.96
C CYS A 54 11.13 -9.90 -23.48
N HIS A 55 10.24 -9.57 -22.55
CA HIS A 55 10.48 -9.68 -21.11
C HIS A 55 9.99 -11.04 -20.58
N ASP A 56 10.61 -12.13 -21.03
CA ASP A 56 10.26 -13.51 -20.68
C ASP A 56 10.47 -13.85 -19.19
N THR A 57 11.36 -13.11 -18.51
CA THR A 57 11.58 -13.17 -17.07
C THR A 57 10.50 -12.44 -16.25
N MET A 58 9.63 -11.66 -16.90
CA MET A 58 8.51 -11.02 -16.22
C MET A 58 7.34 -11.99 -16.06
N HIS A 59 7.12 -12.42 -14.82
CA HIS A 59 6.02 -13.33 -14.48
C HIS A 59 4.68 -12.60 -14.46
N ALA A 60 3.91 -12.71 -15.55
CA ALA A 60 2.59 -12.10 -15.69
C ALA A 60 1.66 -12.34 -14.48
N GLU A 61 1.68 -13.56 -13.93
CA GLU A 61 0.89 -13.92 -12.73
C GLU A 61 1.34 -13.16 -11.47
N LYS A 62 2.64 -12.98 -11.26
CA LYS A 62 3.13 -12.25 -10.09
C LYS A 62 2.79 -10.76 -10.21
N PHE A 63 2.92 -10.20 -11.41
CA PHE A 63 2.54 -8.82 -11.68
C PHE A 63 1.04 -8.59 -11.47
N SER A 64 0.18 -9.47 -11.99
CA SER A 64 -1.28 -9.33 -11.89
C SER A 64 -1.78 -9.36 -10.45
N ARG A 65 -1.04 -9.99 -9.53
CA ARG A 65 -1.32 -10.02 -8.09
C ARG A 65 -0.83 -8.79 -7.32
N SER A 66 -0.03 -7.93 -7.95
CA SER A 66 0.45 -6.69 -7.35
C SER A 66 -0.69 -5.67 -7.19
N ALA A 67 -0.45 -4.62 -6.41
CA ALA A 67 -1.39 -3.50 -6.30
C ALA A 67 -1.62 -2.78 -7.65
N HIS A 68 -0.72 -2.95 -8.61
CA HIS A 68 -0.76 -2.34 -9.93
C HIS A 68 -1.12 -3.32 -11.06
N GLY A 69 -1.50 -4.56 -10.72
CA GLY A 69 -1.72 -5.63 -11.71
C GLY A 69 -2.84 -5.36 -12.72
N GLY A 70 -3.71 -4.37 -12.45
CA GLY A 70 -4.74 -3.89 -13.38
C GLY A 70 -4.29 -2.79 -14.33
N HIS A 71 -3.02 -2.36 -14.30
CA HIS A 71 -2.47 -1.32 -15.17
C HIS A 71 -1.62 -1.90 -16.30
N LEU A 72 -1.42 -1.06 -17.33
CA LEU A 72 -0.49 -1.39 -18.41
C LEU A 72 0.96 -1.18 -17.94
N CYS A 73 1.93 -1.91 -18.48
CA CYS A 73 3.36 -1.70 -18.25
C CYS A 73 3.75 -0.23 -18.53
N THR A 74 3.21 0.32 -19.61
CA THR A 74 3.39 1.71 -20.06
C THR A 74 2.72 2.74 -19.15
N SER A 75 1.91 2.32 -18.17
CA SER A 75 1.39 3.25 -17.15
C SER A 75 2.48 3.69 -16.17
N CYS A 76 3.48 2.84 -15.94
CA CYS A 76 4.65 3.16 -15.13
C CYS A 76 5.86 3.50 -16.00
N HIS A 77 6.08 2.75 -17.08
CA HIS A 77 7.07 3.03 -18.11
C HIS A 77 6.48 3.93 -19.20
N SER A 78 6.09 5.14 -18.80
CA SER A 78 5.39 6.10 -19.65
C SER A 78 6.26 6.69 -20.76
N ASP A 79 7.57 6.45 -20.71
CA ASP A 79 8.55 6.81 -21.73
C ASP A 79 8.57 5.84 -22.92
N ILE A 80 7.94 4.66 -22.81
CA ILE A 80 7.86 3.69 -23.91
C ILE A 80 6.74 4.07 -24.89
N HIS A 81 7.13 4.44 -26.10
CA HIS A 81 6.20 4.80 -27.18
C HIS A 81 6.26 3.84 -28.38
N GLU A 82 7.30 3.02 -28.46
CA GLU A 82 7.54 2.03 -29.51
C GLU A 82 8.30 0.83 -28.95
N ILE A 83 8.12 -0.32 -29.59
CA ILE A 83 8.83 -1.57 -29.29
C ILE A 83 9.43 -2.11 -30.60
N PRO A 84 10.68 -2.62 -30.59
CA PRO A 84 11.61 -2.70 -29.45
C PRO A 84 12.10 -1.31 -28.97
N HIS A 85 12.31 -1.14 -27.67
CA HIS A 85 12.85 0.09 -27.06
C HIS A 85 14.34 -0.06 -26.72
N GLU A 86 15.03 1.06 -26.42
CA GLU A 86 16.40 1.03 -25.90
C GLU A 86 16.47 0.37 -24.51
N ASP A 87 17.57 -0.34 -24.21
CA ASP A 87 17.71 -1.17 -23.00
C ASP A 87 17.59 -0.38 -21.67
N LYS A 88 17.86 0.94 -21.70
CA LYS A 88 17.92 1.76 -20.49
C LYS A 88 16.74 2.73 -20.41
N LEU A 89 15.70 2.27 -19.74
CA LEU A 89 14.53 3.10 -19.43
C LEU A 89 14.80 4.06 -18.28
N VAL A 90 14.01 5.14 -18.26
CA VAL A 90 14.00 6.06 -17.12
C VAL A 90 13.39 5.33 -15.91
N PRO A 91 13.96 5.49 -14.69
CA PRO A 91 13.34 4.94 -13.49
C PRO A 91 11.91 5.47 -13.28
N VAL A 92 11.00 4.56 -12.92
CA VAL A 92 9.60 4.89 -12.64
C VAL A 92 9.50 5.87 -11.48
N LYS A 93 8.73 6.95 -11.68
CA LYS A 93 8.52 8.00 -10.68
C LYS A 93 7.21 7.80 -9.93
N CYS A 94 7.26 7.09 -8.80
CA CYS A 94 6.08 6.78 -7.99
C CYS A 94 5.25 8.03 -7.64
N GLY A 95 5.93 9.15 -7.36
CA GLY A 95 5.32 10.43 -6.98
C GLY A 95 4.51 11.14 -8.06
N GLU A 96 4.57 10.72 -9.33
CA GLU A 96 3.69 11.29 -10.37
C GLU A 96 2.21 10.99 -10.09
N CYS A 97 1.95 9.81 -9.49
CA CYS A 97 0.63 9.36 -9.06
C CYS A 97 0.48 9.38 -7.52
N HIS A 98 1.46 8.88 -6.77
CA HIS A 98 1.48 8.84 -5.30
C HIS A 98 2.03 10.13 -4.69
N ARG A 99 1.40 11.27 -5.02
CA ARG A 99 1.89 12.60 -4.63
C ARG A 99 1.88 12.80 -3.13
N LEU A 100 0.79 12.42 -2.48
CA LEU A 100 0.66 12.55 -1.03
C LEU A 100 1.71 11.73 -0.29
N GLU A 101 1.89 10.47 -0.69
CA GLU A 101 2.88 9.58 -0.07
C GLU A 101 4.31 10.09 -0.35
N SER A 102 4.58 10.59 -1.55
CA SER A 102 5.85 11.20 -1.91
C SER A 102 6.15 12.46 -1.08
N ASP A 103 5.16 13.32 -0.86
CA ASP A 103 5.32 14.53 -0.04
C ASP A 103 5.62 14.18 1.43
N ILE A 104 4.90 13.19 1.97
CA ILE A 104 5.15 12.69 3.34
C ILE A 104 6.55 12.07 3.44
N TYR A 105 6.91 11.23 2.47
CA TYR A 105 8.20 10.55 2.45
C TYR A 105 9.37 11.55 2.30
N THR A 106 9.26 12.53 1.42
CA THR A 106 10.32 13.53 1.22
C THR A 106 10.53 14.43 2.44
N ALA A 107 9.50 14.63 3.27
CA ALA A 107 9.59 15.30 4.56
C ALA A 107 10.10 14.40 5.72
N SER A 108 10.20 13.09 5.51
CA SER A 108 10.69 12.13 6.52
C SER A 108 12.21 12.14 6.64
N ASP A 109 12.74 11.52 7.70
CA ASP A 109 14.19 11.39 7.90
C ASP A 109 14.87 10.65 6.74
N HIS A 110 14.24 9.63 6.16
CA HIS A 110 14.77 8.92 4.99
C HIS A 110 14.83 9.82 3.75
N GLY A 111 13.76 10.57 3.48
CA GLY A 111 13.70 11.48 2.34
C GLY A 111 14.71 12.64 2.46
N ILE A 112 14.85 13.20 3.67
CA ILE A 112 15.83 14.26 3.96
C ILE A 112 17.27 13.73 3.80
N ALA A 113 17.55 12.53 4.31
CA ALA A 113 18.86 11.90 4.18
C ALA A 113 19.23 11.66 2.71
N LEU A 114 18.35 11.04 1.93
CA LEU A 114 18.57 10.81 0.49
C LEU A 114 18.75 12.11 -0.29
N LYS A 115 17.95 13.14 -0.01
CA LYS A 115 18.11 14.46 -0.62
C LYS A 115 19.46 15.10 -0.30
N SER A 116 20.03 14.77 0.87
CA SER A 116 21.34 15.24 1.32
C SER A 116 22.49 14.37 0.80
N GLY A 117 22.21 13.37 -0.05
CA GLY A 117 23.21 12.43 -0.58
C GLY A 117 23.65 11.36 0.43
N LEU A 118 22.95 11.21 1.55
CA LEU A 118 23.21 10.16 2.52
C LEU A 118 22.43 8.89 2.16
N PRO A 119 23.01 7.71 2.40
CA PRO A 119 22.30 6.45 2.20
C PRO A 119 21.12 6.36 3.18
N ALA A 120 19.92 6.19 2.65
CA ALA A 120 18.71 5.90 3.40
C ALA A 120 17.71 5.14 2.52
N ALA A 121 16.66 4.61 3.14
CA ALA A 121 15.66 3.81 2.45
C ALA A 121 14.83 4.64 1.46
N ALA A 122 14.74 4.18 0.22
CA ALA A 122 13.83 4.59 -0.84
C ALA A 122 12.52 3.79 -0.81
N CYS A 123 11.60 4.13 -1.72
CA CYS A 123 10.26 3.53 -1.77
C CYS A 123 10.31 1.98 -1.79
N LEU A 124 11.15 1.39 -2.64
CA LEU A 124 11.23 -0.06 -2.79
C LEU A 124 11.93 -0.76 -1.62
N ASP A 125 12.75 -0.07 -0.83
CA ASP A 125 13.40 -0.68 0.33
C ASP A 125 12.37 -1.11 1.40
N CYS A 126 11.25 -0.39 1.48
CA CYS A 126 10.11 -0.81 2.29
C CYS A 126 9.11 -1.65 1.49
N HIS A 127 8.80 -1.30 0.25
CA HIS A 127 7.72 -1.93 -0.52
C HIS A 127 8.10 -3.25 -1.21
N GLY A 128 9.39 -3.56 -1.33
CA GLY A 128 9.91 -4.80 -1.90
C GLY A 128 10.15 -4.74 -3.41
N GLU A 129 9.98 -5.88 -4.07
CA GLU A 129 10.36 -6.09 -5.46
C GLU A 129 9.56 -5.20 -6.43
N PRO A 130 10.23 -4.55 -7.40
CA PRO A 130 9.55 -3.85 -8.48
C PRO A 130 8.65 -4.83 -9.26
N HIS A 131 7.52 -4.34 -9.74
CA HIS A 131 6.46 -5.14 -10.39
C HIS A 131 5.70 -6.14 -9.50
N GLN A 132 6.05 -6.28 -8.23
CA GLN A 132 5.33 -7.14 -7.27
C GLN A 132 4.91 -6.39 -6.01
N ILE A 133 4.83 -5.06 -6.10
CA ILE A 133 4.45 -4.19 -4.98
C ILE A 133 3.07 -4.56 -4.45
N LEU A 134 3.00 -4.92 -3.17
CA LEU A 134 1.77 -5.32 -2.50
C LEU A 134 1.21 -4.16 -1.67
N GLY A 135 -0.13 -4.05 -1.63
CA GLY A 135 -0.80 -3.09 -0.76
C GLY A 135 -0.61 -3.40 0.73
N SER A 136 -0.57 -2.38 1.57
CA SER A 136 -0.28 -2.49 3.01
C SER A 136 -1.26 -3.33 3.83
N ARG A 137 -2.44 -3.64 3.29
CA ARG A 137 -3.44 -4.48 3.94
C ARG A 137 -3.24 -5.98 3.68
N ARG A 138 -2.39 -6.36 2.73
CA ARG A 138 -2.10 -7.76 2.45
C ARG A 138 -1.15 -8.33 3.48
N GLU A 139 -1.45 -9.52 4.00
CA GLU A 139 -0.67 -10.17 5.07
C GLU A 139 0.78 -10.46 4.67
N ASP A 140 1.03 -10.69 3.38
CA ASP A 140 2.36 -10.94 2.83
C ASP A 140 3.06 -9.67 2.32
N SER A 141 2.46 -8.48 2.51
CA SER A 141 3.11 -7.22 2.18
C SER A 141 4.22 -6.91 3.20
N PRO A 142 5.43 -6.52 2.76
CA PRO A 142 6.48 -6.08 3.69
C PRO A 142 6.07 -4.86 4.53
N VAL A 143 5.15 -4.04 4.02
CA VAL A 143 4.61 -2.87 4.72
C VAL A 143 3.28 -3.16 5.45
N ASN A 144 2.91 -4.44 5.60
CA ASN A 144 1.83 -4.80 6.49
C ASN A 144 2.18 -4.47 7.94
N ARG A 145 1.18 -4.07 8.74
CA ARG A 145 1.34 -3.81 10.17
C ARG A 145 2.03 -4.94 10.94
N VAL A 146 1.83 -6.21 10.57
CA VAL A 146 2.50 -7.33 11.24
C VAL A 146 3.95 -7.55 10.80
N ASN A 147 4.32 -7.12 9.59
CA ASN A 147 5.65 -7.33 9.01
C ASN A 147 6.57 -6.10 9.11
N ILE A 148 6.01 -4.92 9.39
CA ILE A 148 6.74 -3.65 9.30
C ILE A 148 7.98 -3.59 10.19
N ALA A 149 7.94 -4.23 11.37
CA ALA A 149 9.09 -4.30 12.27
C ALA A 149 10.27 -5.04 11.64
N GLU A 150 10.01 -6.16 10.95
CA GLU A 150 11.02 -6.93 10.22
C GLU A 150 11.57 -6.14 9.02
N THR A 151 10.70 -5.43 8.30
CA THR A 151 11.11 -4.55 7.19
C THR A 151 12.08 -3.47 7.65
N CYS A 152 11.82 -2.82 8.79
CA CYS A 152 12.75 -1.86 9.38
C CYS A 152 14.06 -2.53 9.82
N ALA A 153 13.97 -3.72 10.42
CA ALA A 153 15.13 -4.45 10.95
C ALA A 153 16.17 -4.80 9.87
N LYS A 154 15.76 -4.99 8.61
CA LYS A 154 16.69 -5.21 7.48
C LYS A 154 17.86 -4.21 7.43
N CYS A 155 17.63 -2.98 7.88
CA CYS A 155 18.67 -1.98 8.07
C CYS A 155 18.93 -1.72 9.56
N HIS A 156 17.87 -1.67 10.39
CA HIS A 156 17.93 -1.20 11.78
C HIS A 156 18.25 -2.26 12.86
N GLU A 157 18.66 -3.47 12.49
CA GLU A 157 18.90 -4.57 13.46
C GLU A 157 20.08 -4.31 14.43
N ASP A 158 21.11 -3.56 14.02
CA ASP A 158 22.30 -3.30 14.84
C ASP A 158 22.25 -1.94 15.54
N GLU A 159 21.71 -1.90 16.78
CA GLU A 159 21.62 -0.68 17.60
C GLU A 159 22.94 0.09 17.74
N LYS A 160 24.10 -0.59 17.68
CA LYS A 160 25.42 0.05 17.82
C LYS A 160 25.83 0.81 16.56
N LYS A 161 25.37 0.40 15.37
CA LYS A 161 25.63 1.12 14.12
C LYS A 161 24.78 2.39 13.98
N TRP A 162 23.55 2.40 14.51
CA TRP A 162 22.62 3.53 14.35
C TRP A 162 22.79 4.63 15.40
N HIS A 163 23.19 4.31 16.63
CA HIS A 163 23.45 5.31 17.66
C HIS A 163 24.53 6.33 17.27
N LEU A 164 25.53 5.92 16.47
CA LEU A 164 26.60 6.80 16.02
C LEU A 164 26.10 7.90 15.08
N LEU A 165 25.07 7.64 14.26
CA LEU A 165 24.54 8.62 13.31
C LEU A 165 23.54 9.60 13.95
N ILE A 166 22.75 9.13 14.94
CA ILE A 166 21.77 9.99 15.64
C ILE A 166 22.46 10.90 16.66
N CYS A 167 23.50 10.44 17.37
CA CYS A 167 24.19 11.28 18.37
C CYS A 167 24.91 12.49 17.77
N LEU A 168 25.44 12.38 16.54
CA LEU A 168 26.12 13.49 15.86
C LEU A 168 25.17 14.64 15.48
N ARG A 169 23.86 14.39 15.39
CA ARG A 169 22.85 15.39 14.99
C ARG A 169 22.17 16.10 16.16
N LYS A 170 22.36 15.64 17.41
CA LYS A 170 21.83 16.30 18.62
C LYS A 170 22.77 17.36 19.21
N HIS A 171 23.91 17.63 18.57
CA HIS A 171 24.92 18.57 19.04
C HIS A 171 25.37 19.60 17.99
N LEU A 172 24.59 19.79 16.92
CA LEU A 172 24.76 20.87 15.94
C LEU A 172 23.46 21.64 15.78
#